data_AF-A0A661FIT5-F1
#
_entry.id   AF-A0A661FIT5-F1
#
_cell.length_a   1.000
_cell.length_b   1.000
_cell.length_c   1.000
_cell.angle_alpha   90.00
_cell.angle_beta   90.00
_cell.angle_gamma   90.00
#
_symmetry.space_group_name_H-M   'P 1'
#
loop_
_entity.id
_entity.type
_entity.pdbx_description
1 polymer ?
#
loop_
_entity_poly.entity_id
_entity_poly.type
_entity_poly.pdbx_seq_one_letter_code
_entity_poly.pdbx_strand_id
1 'polypeptide(L)'
;MKKTSLKGAIISCLAGAAIGFGGVAMAKHLPGVSDADVLNDATTTEDVVSYGLGSQGQRFSPLTKVNTDTIKHLVPAWTFSYGGEKQR
;
A
#
# COMPACT_ATOMS: atom_id res chain seq x y z
N MET A 1 43.06 52.92 0.61
CA MET A 1 41.97 51.93 0.54
C MET A 1 41.84 51.40 -0.88
N LYS A 2 42.19 50.14 -1.14
CA LYS A 2 41.77 49.32 -2.29
C LYS A 2 42.23 47.88 -2.05
N LYS A 3 41.28 46.99 -1.72
CA LYS A 3 41.49 45.58 -1.36
C LYS A 3 41.54 44.73 -2.65
N THR A 4 42.57 43.91 -2.79
CA THR A 4 42.69 42.77 -3.74
C THR A 4 43.59 41.74 -3.02
N SER A 5 43.44 40.42 -3.04
CA SER A 5 42.57 39.47 -3.75
C SER A 5 42.61 38.15 -2.95
N LEU A 6 41.45 37.57 -2.59
CA LEU A 6 41.32 36.30 -1.84
C LEU A 6 40.59 35.26 -2.72
N LYS A 7 41.17 34.92 -3.87
CA LYS A 7 40.58 33.94 -4.81
C LYS A 7 41.40 32.65 -4.98
N GLY A 8 42.36 32.37 -4.11
CA GLY A 8 43.34 31.28 -4.32
C GLY A 8 43.19 30.01 -3.48
N ALA A 9 42.31 29.93 -2.48
CA ALA A 9 42.42 28.91 -1.44
C ALA A 9 41.15 28.10 -1.13
N ILE A 10 40.19 28.01 -2.06
CA ILE A 10 38.97 27.19 -1.88
C ILE A 10 38.77 26.21 -3.04
N ILE A 11 39.87 25.70 -3.60
CA ILE A 11 39.88 24.62 -4.61
C ILE A 11 40.74 23.48 -4.05
N SER A 12 40.27 22.79 -3.01
CA SER A 12 40.95 21.56 -2.54
C SER A 12 40.09 20.57 -1.74
N CYS A 13 38.77 20.76 -1.60
CA CYS A 13 37.90 19.79 -0.90
C CYS A 13 36.78 19.21 -1.77
N LEU A 14 37.06 18.92 -3.05
CA LEU A 14 36.11 18.26 -3.98
C LEU A 14 36.55 16.84 -4.42
N ALA A 15 37.53 16.22 -3.75
CA ALA A 15 38.07 14.92 -4.14
C ALA A 15 38.01 13.84 -3.04
N GLY A 16 37.00 13.86 -2.17
CA GLY A 16 36.95 12.92 -1.04
C GLY A 16 35.58 12.69 -0.41
N ALA A 17 34.55 12.37 -1.20
CA ALA A 17 33.32 11.72 -0.72
C ALA A 17 32.42 11.30 -1.91
N ALA A 18 32.91 10.44 -2.81
CA ALA A 18 32.13 10.00 -3.97
C ALA A 18 32.24 8.49 -4.22
N ILE A 19 32.28 7.66 -3.17
CA ILE A 19 32.09 6.21 -3.27
C ILE A 19 31.44 5.75 -1.96
N GLY A 20 30.13 5.51 -1.95
CA GLY A 20 29.47 5.00 -0.74
C GLY A 20 27.99 5.32 -0.55
N PHE A 21 27.21 5.54 -1.61
CA PHE A 21 25.78 5.28 -1.56
C PHE A 21 25.47 4.37 -2.75
N GLY A 22 25.79 3.09 -2.57
CA GLY A 22 25.33 2.05 -3.49
C GLY A 22 23.84 2.21 -3.67
N GLY A 23 23.40 2.27 -4.93
CA GLY A 23 22.01 2.38 -5.28
C GLY A 23 21.21 1.32 -4.56
N VAL A 24 20.47 1.73 -3.54
CA VAL A 24 19.28 1.01 -3.14
C VAL A 24 18.37 1.07 -4.35
N ALA A 25 18.33 -0.02 -5.10
CA ALA A 25 17.25 -0.27 -6.03
C ALA A 25 15.97 -0.04 -5.23
N MET A 26 15.27 1.07 -5.51
CA MET A 26 13.97 1.33 -4.94
C MET A 26 13.11 0.15 -5.38
N ALA A 27 12.87 -0.79 -4.47
CA ALA A 27 11.86 -1.80 -4.68
C ALA A 27 10.59 -1.02 -5.04
N LYS A 28 9.99 -1.32 -6.20
CA LYS A 28 8.69 -0.77 -6.57
C LYS A 28 7.75 -1.09 -5.41
N HIS A 29 7.44 -0.11 -4.58
CA HIS A 29 6.35 -0.22 -3.62
C HIS A 29 5.11 -0.38 -4.47
N LEU A 30 4.56 -1.60 -4.56
CA LEU A 30 3.17 -1.75 -4.95
C LEU A 30 2.42 -0.88 -3.93
N PRO A 31 1.65 0.12 -4.37
CA PRO A 31 0.93 0.97 -3.43
C PRO A 31 0.12 0.05 -2.51
N GLY A 32 0.43 0.09 -1.22
CA GLY A 32 -0.40 -0.56 -0.23
C GLY A 32 -1.80 0.06 -0.23
N VAL A 33 -2.68 -0.45 0.62
CA VAL A 33 -3.99 0.16 0.85
C VAL A 33 -3.78 1.62 1.29
N SER A 34 -4.33 2.56 0.53
CA SER A 34 -4.26 3.99 0.82
C SER A 34 -5.44 4.43 1.69
N ASP A 35 -5.32 5.60 2.32
CA ASP A 35 -6.43 6.20 3.09
C ASP A 35 -7.66 6.46 2.21
N ALA A 36 -7.44 6.78 0.93
CA ALA A 36 -8.52 6.96 -0.03
C ALA A 36 -9.26 5.64 -0.30
N ASP A 37 -8.56 4.51 -0.34
CA ASP A 37 -9.19 3.20 -0.52
C ASP A 37 -10.08 2.87 0.68
N VAL A 38 -9.59 3.09 1.91
CA VAL A 38 -10.38 2.89 3.14
C VAL A 38 -11.60 3.81 3.20
N LEU A 39 -11.46 5.06 2.76
CA LEU A 39 -12.57 6.02 2.73
C LEU A 39 -13.65 5.62 1.72
N ASN A 40 -13.26 5.00 0.60
CA ASN A 40 -14.15 4.61 -0.49
C ASN A 40 -14.65 3.16 -0.42
N ASP A 41 -14.21 2.37 0.57
CA ASP A 41 -14.50 0.92 0.75
C ASP A 41 -16.01 0.57 0.71
N ALA A 42 -16.90 1.50 1.09
CA ALA A 42 -18.34 1.29 0.99
C ALA A 42 -18.89 1.27 -0.45
N THR A 43 -18.10 1.72 -1.43
CA THR A 43 -18.51 1.93 -2.82
C THR A 43 -17.72 1.10 -3.82
N THR A 44 -16.54 0.64 -3.46
CA THR A 44 -15.74 -0.30 -4.26
C THR A 44 -16.30 -1.72 -4.10
N THR A 45 -16.14 -2.55 -5.12
CA THR A 45 -16.73 -3.91 -5.16
C THR A 45 -15.72 -5.03 -5.40
N GLU A 46 -14.47 -4.67 -5.69
CA GLU A 46 -13.40 -5.61 -6.01
C GLU A 46 -12.50 -5.92 -4.79
N ASP A 47 -12.71 -5.20 -3.69
CA ASP A 47 -11.93 -5.30 -2.46
C ASP A 47 -12.80 -5.15 -1.20
N VAL A 48 -12.22 -5.51 -0.06
CA VAL A 48 -12.73 -5.19 1.29
C VAL A 48 -11.51 -4.84 2.13
N VAL A 49 -11.32 -3.55 2.40
CA VAL A 49 -10.13 -3.01 3.08
C VAL A 49 -10.42 -2.43 4.46
N SER A 50 -11.68 -2.49 4.91
CA SER A 50 -12.06 -2.09 6.27
C SER A 50 -12.90 -3.14 6.99
N TYR A 51 -12.87 -3.10 8.32
CA TYR A 51 -13.81 -3.87 9.13
C TYR A 51 -15.18 -3.20 9.13
N GLY A 52 -16.08 -3.72 8.30
CA GLY A 52 -17.48 -3.26 8.25
C GLY A 52 -17.98 -2.80 6.89
N LEU A 53 -17.19 -2.99 5.81
CA LEU A 53 -17.52 -2.55 4.44
C LEU A 53 -17.76 -1.03 4.39
N GLY A 54 -16.73 -0.28 4.79
CA GLY A 54 -16.75 1.16 4.97
C GLY A 54 -16.56 1.61 6.43
N SER A 55 -16.05 2.82 6.60
CA SER A 55 -15.84 3.47 7.90
C SER A 55 -17.11 3.62 8.76
N GLN A 56 -18.28 3.55 8.13
CA GLN A 56 -19.58 3.63 8.79
C GLN A 56 -20.07 2.30 9.36
N GLY A 57 -19.42 1.17 9.03
CA GLY A 57 -19.73 -0.15 9.59
C GLY A 57 -21.10 -0.73 9.20
N GLN A 58 -21.69 -0.28 8.09
CA GLN A 58 -23.04 -0.69 7.67
C GLN A 58 -23.13 -2.13 7.19
N ARG A 59 -22.01 -2.76 6.81
CA ARG A 59 -21.95 -4.12 6.26
C ARG A 59 -22.86 -4.33 5.03
N PHE A 60 -23.03 -3.26 4.24
CA PHE A 60 -23.82 -3.25 3.03
C PHE A 60 -22.91 -3.36 1.80
N SER A 61 -23.30 -4.16 0.80
CA SER A 61 -22.62 -4.27 -0.48
C SER A 61 -23.56 -3.89 -1.63
N PRO A 62 -23.12 -3.08 -2.62
CA PRO A 62 -23.93 -2.72 -3.78
C PRO A 62 -24.00 -3.82 -4.85
N LEU A 63 -23.32 -4.97 -4.68
CA LEU A 63 -23.32 -6.07 -5.64
C LEU A 63 -24.70 -6.76 -5.73
N THR A 64 -25.17 -7.04 -6.95
CA THR A 64 -26.52 -7.61 -7.20
C THR A 64 -26.53 -8.94 -7.94
N LYS A 65 -25.35 -9.50 -8.25
CA LYS A 65 -25.21 -10.76 -9.02
C LYS A 65 -25.91 -11.94 -8.31
N VAL A 66 -25.80 -12.00 -6.99
CA VAL A 66 -26.54 -12.93 -6.14
C VAL A 66 -27.76 -12.19 -5.60
N ASN A 67 -28.96 -12.68 -5.93
CA ASN A 67 -30.24 -12.06 -5.56
C ASN A 67 -31.31 -13.13 -5.31
N THR A 68 -32.55 -12.72 -5.04
CA THR A 68 -33.67 -13.62 -4.69
C THR A 68 -33.95 -14.69 -5.75
N ASP A 69 -33.61 -14.43 -7.00
CA ASP A 69 -33.90 -15.34 -8.11
C ASP A 69 -32.72 -16.28 -8.39
N THR A 70 -31.49 -15.80 -8.20
CA THR A 70 -30.25 -16.53 -8.53
C THR A 70 -29.63 -17.28 -7.35
N ILE A 71 -29.99 -16.95 -6.10
CA ILE A 71 -29.41 -17.54 -4.89
C ILE A 71 -29.48 -19.07 -4.84
N LYS A 72 -30.53 -19.66 -5.44
CA LYS A 72 -30.73 -21.12 -5.53
C LYS A 72 -29.64 -21.86 -6.31
N HIS A 73 -28.81 -21.15 -7.07
CA HIS A 73 -27.71 -21.72 -7.85
C HIS A 73 -26.33 -21.52 -7.20
N LEU A 74 -26.27 -20.90 -6.01
CA LEU A 74 -25.00 -20.67 -5.32
C LEU A 74 -24.43 -22.01 -4.82
N VAL A 75 -23.21 -22.31 -5.23
CA VAL A 75 -22.48 -23.54 -4.86
C VAL A 75 -21.09 -23.19 -4.33
N PRO A 76 -20.48 -24.06 -3.49
CA PRO A 76 -19.12 -23.83 -3.00
C PRO A 76 -18.10 -23.70 -4.13
N ALA A 77 -17.27 -22.66 -4.10
CA ALA A 77 -16.18 -22.47 -5.07
C ALA A 77 -14.89 -23.18 -4.65
N TRP A 78 -14.57 -23.20 -3.36
CA TRP A 78 -13.41 -23.84 -2.77
C TRP A 78 -13.61 -24.01 -1.26
N THR A 79 -12.76 -24.80 -0.62
CA THR A 79 -12.75 -25.00 0.84
C THR A 79 -11.32 -24.89 1.36
N PHE A 80 -11.12 -24.29 2.54
CA PHE A 80 -9.82 -24.17 3.20
C PHE A 80 -9.94 -24.62 4.65
N SER A 81 -9.00 -25.44 5.13
CA SER A 81 -8.93 -25.90 6.52
C SER A 81 -7.71 -25.29 7.20
N TYR A 82 -7.92 -24.64 8.34
CA TYR A 82 -6.81 -24.19 9.20
C TYR A 82 -6.05 -25.36 9.84
N GLY A 83 -6.69 -26.54 9.96
CA GLY A 83 -6.13 -27.71 10.63
C GLY A 83 -5.66 -27.42 12.06
N GLY A 84 -4.55 -28.05 12.43
CA GLY A 84 -3.69 -27.57 13.49
C GLY A 84 -4.17 -27.83 14.91
N GLU A 85 -4.83 -28.98 15.17
CA GLU A 85 -5.17 -29.54 16.50
C GLU A 85 -4.52 -28.73 17.61
N LYS A 86 -5.17 -27.62 18.00
CA LYS A 86 -4.63 -26.66 18.96
C LYS A 86 -4.73 -27.34 20.32
N GLN A 87 -3.83 -28.29 20.56
CA GLN A 87 -3.59 -28.83 21.87
C GLN A 87 -2.96 -27.70 22.67
N ARG A 88 -3.66 -27.38 23.75
CA ARG A 88 -3.38 -26.28 24.67
C ARG A 88 -1.91 -26.24 25.13
#